data_AF-A0A956CN98-F1
#
_entry.id   AF-A0A956CN98-F1
#
_cell.length_a   1.000
_cell.length_b   1.000
_cell.length_c   1.000
_cell.angle_alpha   90.00
_cell.angle_beta   90.00
_cell.angle_gamma   90.00
#
_symmetry.space_group_name_H-M   'P 1'
#
loop_
_entity.id
_entity.type
_entity.pdbx_description
1 polymer ?
#
loop_
_entity_poly.entity_id
_entity_poly.type
_entity_poly.pdbx_seq_one_letter_code
_entity_poly.pdbx_strand_id
1 'polypeptide(L)'
;MSKLTEERRIRRSDDRFVALRYQLEHTRGQAGIEALVLADDTGLVVASSGDAAVCAELGAVAPLISRSFMGVPMPPLLRSADVAVRRVEVLGQELFLACTGGGVARDAHLRSSLNGVTRILAAN
;
A
#
# COMPACT_ATOMS: atom_id res chain seq x y z
N MET A 1 -14.51 25.86 15.28
CA MET A 1 -14.29 24.92 14.15
C MET A 1 -12.79 24.58 14.01
N SER A 2 -12.22 23.70 14.85
CA SER A 2 -10.77 23.39 14.81
C SER A 2 -10.38 21.92 15.09
N LYS A 3 -11.25 21.11 15.73
CA LYS A 3 -10.83 19.79 16.24
C LYS A 3 -10.59 18.69 15.19
N LEU A 4 -11.24 18.75 14.03
CA LEU A 4 -11.08 17.75 12.95
C LEU A 4 -9.70 17.79 12.27
N THR A 5 -9.03 18.94 12.29
CA THR A 5 -7.70 19.10 11.66
C THR A 5 -6.58 18.62 12.57
N GLU A 6 -6.78 18.69 13.89
CA GLU A 6 -5.83 18.20 14.90
C GLU A 6 -5.77 16.67 14.93
N GLU A 7 -6.90 15.97 14.81
CA GLU A 7 -6.92 14.50 14.80
C GLU A 7 -6.11 13.89 13.65
N ARG A 8 -6.11 14.54 12.47
CA ARG A 8 -5.29 14.13 11.31
C ARG A 8 -3.78 14.22 11.57
N ARG A 9 -3.33 14.87 12.64
CA ARG A 9 -1.90 15.12 12.94
C ARG A 9 -1.37 14.29 14.12
N ILE A 10 -2.13 13.32 14.64
CA ILE A 10 -1.77 12.60 15.88
C ILE A 10 -0.65 11.56 15.68
N ARG A 11 -0.47 11.00 14.47
CA ARG A 11 0.58 10.01 14.18
C ARG A 11 1.52 10.49 13.08
N ARG A 12 2.50 11.30 13.47
CA ARG A 12 3.65 11.68 12.63
C ARG A 12 4.93 11.10 13.23
N SER A 13 5.84 10.66 12.39
CA SER A 13 7.16 10.20 12.78
C SER A 13 8.16 10.72 11.76
N ASP A 14 9.35 11.10 12.23
CA ASP A 14 10.47 11.46 11.37
C ASP A 14 11.20 10.20 10.85
N ASP A 15 10.91 9.03 11.44
CA ASP A 15 11.29 7.75 10.87
C ASP A 15 10.38 7.41 9.67
N ARG A 16 11.00 7.29 8.49
CA ARG A 16 10.29 7.09 7.22
C ARG A 16 9.52 5.77 7.20
N PHE A 17 10.05 4.68 7.77
CA PHE A 17 9.35 3.39 7.80
C PHE A 17 8.12 3.45 8.70
N VAL A 18 8.23 4.10 9.86
CA VAL A 18 7.09 4.32 10.75
C VAL A 18 6.04 5.22 10.09
N ALA A 19 6.46 6.29 9.42
CA ALA A 19 5.57 7.19 8.69
C ALA A 19 4.82 6.48 7.56
N LEU A 20 5.51 5.63 6.78
CA LEU A 20 4.89 4.81 5.74
C LEU A 20 3.87 3.85 6.33
N ARG A 21 4.21 3.15 7.41
CA ARG A 21 3.26 2.25 8.08
C ARG A 21 2.00 2.99 8.53
N TYR A 22 2.13 4.16 9.16
CA TYR A 22 0.97 4.97 9.55
C TYR A 22 0.13 5.43 8.36
N GLN A 23 0.77 5.80 7.24
CA GLN A 23 0.08 6.15 6.01
C GLN A 23 -0.74 4.97 5.45
N LEU A 24 -0.19 3.75 5.50
CA LEU A 24 -0.89 2.54 5.05
C LEU A 24 -2.00 2.13 6.02
N GLU A 25 -1.77 2.18 7.34
CA GLU A 25 -2.78 1.95 8.39
C GLU A 25 -3.98 2.89 8.21
N HIS A 26 -3.72 4.18 7.99
CA HIS A 26 -4.77 5.16 7.74
C HIS A 26 -5.57 4.82 6.48
N THR A 27 -4.89 4.56 5.36
CA THR A 27 -5.55 4.20 4.09
C THR A 27 -6.42 2.96 4.26
N ARG A 28 -5.89 1.93 4.94
CA ARG A 28 -6.60 0.67 5.19
C ARG A 28 -7.90 0.91 5.95
N GLY A 29 -7.83 1.66 7.05
CA GLY A 29 -8.99 1.97 7.88
C GLY A 29 -10.06 2.84 7.21
N GLN A 30 -9.73 3.60 6.17
CA GLN A 30 -10.71 4.43 5.44
C GLN A 30 -11.42 3.70 4.30
N ALA A 31 -10.82 2.63 3.77
CA ALA A 31 -11.21 2.06 2.48
C ALA A 31 -11.81 0.63 2.56
N GLY A 32 -11.98 0.08 3.77
CA GLY A 32 -12.40 -1.31 3.95
C GLY A 32 -11.40 -2.33 3.37
N ILE A 33 -10.14 -1.93 3.24
CA ILE A 33 -9.06 -2.77 2.72
C ILE A 33 -8.65 -3.76 3.83
N GLU A 34 -8.38 -5.00 3.46
CA GLU A 34 -7.99 -6.05 4.41
C GLU A 34 -6.47 -6.03 4.65
N ALA A 35 -5.71 -5.94 3.56
CA ALA A 35 -4.26 -5.79 3.56
C ALA A 35 -3.82 -4.75 2.51
N LEU A 36 -2.82 -3.95 2.87
CA LEU A 36 -2.19 -2.93 2.02
C LEU A 36 -0.68 -3.01 2.19
N VAL A 37 0.06 -3.08 1.08
CA VAL A 37 1.51 -3.29 1.05
C VAL A 37 2.14 -2.32 0.08
N LEU A 38 3.25 -1.72 0.49
CA LEU A 38 4.23 -1.10 -0.39
C LEU A 38 5.41 -2.06 -0.53
N ALA A 39 5.70 -2.51 -1.75
CA ALA A 39 6.81 -3.40 -2.06
C ALA A 39 7.72 -2.79 -3.13
N ASP A 40 8.97 -3.25 -3.18
CA ASP A 40 9.89 -2.96 -4.28
C ASP A 40 9.70 -3.90 -5.48
N ASP A 41 10.56 -3.77 -6.47
CA ASP A 41 10.52 -4.54 -7.72
C ASP A 41 10.95 -6.01 -7.58
N THR A 42 11.58 -6.37 -6.47
CA THR A 42 11.90 -7.76 -6.09
C THR A 42 10.75 -8.43 -5.33
N GLY A 43 9.75 -7.65 -4.91
CA GLY A 43 8.63 -8.10 -4.09
C GLY A 43 8.92 -8.03 -2.59
N LEU A 44 10.00 -7.37 -2.16
CA LEU A 44 10.29 -7.15 -0.76
C LEU A 44 9.34 -6.10 -0.18
N VAL A 45 8.74 -6.41 0.97
CA VAL A 45 7.84 -5.50 1.67
C VAL A 45 8.64 -4.38 2.33
N VAL A 46 8.38 -3.13 1.90
CA VAL A 46 8.94 -1.91 2.48
C VAL A 46 8.08 -1.44 3.66
N ALA A 47 6.77 -1.50 3.51
CA ALA A 47 5.80 -1.19 4.56
C ALA A 47 4.50 -1.96 4.32
N SER A 48 3.78 -2.29 5.39
CA SER A 48 2.52 -3.00 5.30
C SER A 48 1.52 -2.61 6.39
N SER A 49 0.26 -2.94 6.14
CA SER A 49 -0.85 -2.85 7.10
C SER A 49 -1.84 -3.97 6.77
N GLY A 50 -2.02 -4.92 7.67
CA GLY A 50 -2.72 -6.17 7.32
C GLY A 50 -2.29 -7.34 8.20
N ASP A 51 -2.86 -8.51 7.90
CA ASP A 51 -2.27 -9.78 8.33
C ASP A 51 -0.87 -9.95 7.71
N ALA A 52 0.10 -10.39 8.50
CA ALA A 52 1.49 -10.45 8.08
C ALA A 52 1.74 -11.46 6.94
N ALA A 53 1.05 -12.60 6.96
CA ALA A 53 1.22 -13.63 5.93
C ALA A 53 0.59 -13.18 4.61
N VAL A 54 -0.61 -12.58 4.67
CA VAL A 54 -1.24 -11.97 3.49
C VAL A 54 -0.36 -10.88 2.91
N CYS A 55 0.20 -10.00 3.75
CA CYS A 55 1.09 -8.94 3.29
C CYS A 55 2.36 -9.47 2.62
N ALA A 56 2.95 -10.54 3.15
CA ALA A 56 4.13 -11.17 2.55
C ALA A 56 3.82 -11.72 1.16
N GLU A 57 2.72 -12.47 1.00
CA GLU A 57 2.30 -12.98 -0.30
C GLU A 57 1.97 -11.85 -1.28
N LEU A 58 1.29 -10.80 -0.80
CA LEU A 58 0.87 -9.67 -1.62
C LEU A 58 2.07 -8.86 -2.13
N GLY A 59 3.07 -8.62 -1.29
CA GLY A 59 4.33 -7.99 -1.69
C GLY A 59 5.07 -8.80 -2.75
N ALA A 60 5.17 -10.12 -2.55
CA ALA A 60 5.88 -11.01 -3.46
C ALA A 60 5.26 -11.03 -4.87
N VAL A 61 3.93 -10.97 -4.99
CA VAL A 61 3.25 -11.03 -6.29
C VAL A 61 2.99 -9.67 -6.94
N ALA A 62 3.07 -8.57 -6.19
CA ALA A 62 2.72 -7.25 -6.71
C ALA A 62 3.49 -6.85 -7.99
N PRO A 63 4.83 -7.03 -8.08
CA PRO A 63 5.57 -6.72 -9.30
C PRO A 63 5.15 -7.60 -10.48
N LEU A 64 4.83 -8.87 -10.24
CA LEU A 64 4.42 -9.83 -11.26
C LEU A 64 3.05 -9.46 -11.84
N ILE A 65 2.08 -9.13 -10.97
CA ILE A 65 0.74 -8.68 -11.38
C ILE A 65 0.85 -7.41 -12.22
N SER A 66 1.66 -6.44 -11.77
CA SER A 66 1.79 -5.17 -12.49
C SER A 66 2.44 -5.30 -13.87
N ARG A 67 3.20 -6.36 -14.12
CA ARG A 67 3.94 -6.59 -15.38
C ARG A 67 3.26 -7.61 -16.31
N SER A 68 2.31 -8.40 -15.80
CA SER A 68 1.65 -9.45 -16.58
C SER A 68 0.37 -8.96 -17.26
N PHE A 69 0.21 -9.28 -18.53
CA PHE A 69 -1.03 -9.09 -19.29
C PHE A 69 -1.97 -10.31 -19.24
N MET A 70 -1.47 -11.49 -18.88
CA MET A 70 -2.20 -12.76 -18.95
C MET A 70 -2.55 -13.34 -17.56
N GLY A 71 -2.54 -12.50 -16.53
CA GLY A 71 -2.70 -12.93 -15.14
C GLY A 71 -1.44 -13.60 -14.58
N VAL A 72 -1.45 -13.90 -13.28
CA VAL A 72 -0.36 -14.61 -12.60
C VAL A 72 -0.94 -15.69 -11.69
N PRO A 73 -0.25 -16.82 -11.47
CA PRO A 73 -0.66 -17.78 -10.46
C PRO A 73 -0.69 -17.12 -9.07
N MET A 74 -1.87 -17.09 -8.44
CA MET A 74 -2.02 -16.49 -7.13
C MET A 74 -1.60 -17.47 -6.02
N PRO A 75 -0.85 -17.00 -5.00
CA PRO A 75 -0.46 -17.81 -3.86
C PRO A 75 -1.67 -18.12 -2.96
N PRO A 76 -1.58 -19.13 -2.07
CA PRO A 76 -2.72 -19.71 -1.37
C PRO A 76 -3.63 -18.70 -0.68
N LEU A 77 -3.09 -17.68 0.00
CA LEU A 77 -3.89 -16.72 0.75
C LEU A 77 -4.55 -15.67 -0.16
N LEU A 78 -4.14 -15.58 -1.42
CA LEU A 78 -4.65 -14.62 -2.41
C LEU A 78 -5.49 -15.24 -3.53
N ARG A 79 -5.67 -16.57 -3.57
CA ARG A 79 -6.35 -17.28 -4.69
C ARG A 79 -7.75 -16.76 -5.00
N SER A 80 -8.49 -16.34 -3.98
CA SER A 80 -9.86 -15.81 -4.10
C SER A 80 -9.93 -14.32 -3.78
N ALA A 81 -8.79 -13.67 -3.58
CA ALA A 81 -8.75 -12.26 -3.22
C ALA A 81 -8.83 -11.39 -4.47
N ASP A 82 -9.64 -10.33 -4.41
CA ASP A 82 -9.59 -9.26 -5.39
C ASP A 82 -8.38 -8.37 -5.09
N VAL A 83 -7.32 -8.52 -5.90
CA VAL A 83 -6.04 -7.82 -5.74
C VAL A 83 -5.97 -6.64 -6.70
N ALA A 84 -5.66 -5.46 -6.17
CA ALA A 84 -5.34 -4.29 -6.96
C ALA A 84 -3.88 -3.88 -6.72
N VAL A 85 -3.17 -3.57 -7.81
CA VAL A 85 -1.78 -3.08 -7.75
C VAL A 85 -1.68 -1.74 -8.48
N ARG A 86 -0.90 -0.81 -7.92
CA ARG A 86 -0.51 0.45 -8.56
C ARG A 86 1.00 0.62 -8.45
N ARG A 87 1.63 0.86 -9.60
CA ARG A 87 3.05 1.18 -9.68
C ARG A 87 3.28 2.67 -9.44
N VAL A 88 4.38 3.01 -8.76
CA VAL A 88 4.89 4.37 -8.61
C VAL A 88 6.41 4.35 -8.74
N GLU A 89 6.98 5.39 -9.30
CA GLU A 89 8.43 5.59 -9.32
C GLU A 89 8.79 6.69 -8.32
N VAL A 90 9.74 6.42 -7.43
CA VAL A 90 10.22 7.37 -6.43
C VAL A 90 11.73 7.32 -6.38
N LEU A 91 12.39 8.46 -6.63
CA LEU A 91 13.86 8.57 -6.65
C LEU A 91 14.53 7.53 -7.57
N GLY A 92 13.90 7.24 -8.73
CA GLY A 92 14.39 6.24 -9.69
C GLY A 92 14.22 4.78 -9.25
N GLN A 93 13.45 4.52 -8.19
CA GLN A 93 13.09 3.17 -7.75
C GLN A 93 11.62 2.88 -8.08
N GLU A 94 11.35 1.75 -8.71
CA GLU A 94 9.99 1.26 -8.92
C GLU A 94 9.45 0.65 -7.62
N LEU A 95 8.30 1.13 -7.17
CA LEU A 95 7.56 0.59 -6.03
C LEU A 95 6.14 0.23 -6.44
N PHE A 96 5.56 -0.71 -5.71
CA PHE A 96 4.24 -1.27 -5.96
C PHE A 96 3.38 -1.14 -4.72
N LEU A 97 2.30 -0.37 -4.82
CA LEU A 97 1.25 -0.32 -3.80
C LEU A 97 0.18 -1.34 -4.16
N ALA A 98 0.05 -2.40 -3.37
CA ALA A 98 -0.86 -3.50 -3.60
C ALA A 98 -1.84 -3.66 -2.43
N CYS A 99 -3.09 -4.00 -2.72
CA CYS A 99 -4.09 -4.29 -1.69
C CYS A 99 -5.02 -5.45 -2.04
N THR A 100 -5.69 -5.99 -1.01
CA THR A 100 -6.82 -6.90 -1.12
C THR A 100 -8.08 -6.32 -0.46
N GLY A 101 -9.24 -6.75 -0.93
CA GLY A 101 -10.53 -6.28 -0.43
C GLY A 101 -10.81 -4.83 -0.84
N GLY A 102 -11.50 -4.09 0.02
CA GLY A 102 -11.98 -2.74 -0.26
C GLY A 102 -13.29 -2.70 -1.05
N GLY A 103 -13.85 -1.50 -1.17
CA GLY A 103 -15.10 -1.25 -1.91
C GLY A 103 -14.89 -0.46 -3.20
N VAL A 104 -15.99 0.10 -3.73
CA VAL A 104 -16.01 0.89 -4.99
C VAL A 104 -14.99 2.04 -5.00
N ALA A 105 -14.70 2.62 -3.82
CA ALA A 105 -13.74 3.72 -3.68
C ALA A 105 -12.26 3.29 -3.58
N ARG A 106 -11.95 1.99 -3.64
CA ARG A 106 -10.60 1.45 -3.45
C ARG A 106 -9.55 2.17 -4.29
N ASP A 107 -9.84 2.35 -5.58
CA ASP A 107 -8.90 2.98 -6.51
C ASP A 107 -8.59 4.44 -6.16
N ALA A 108 -9.59 5.18 -5.66
CA ALA A 108 -9.40 6.55 -5.20
C ALA A 108 -8.53 6.60 -3.94
N HIS A 109 -8.75 5.67 -3.00
CA HIS A 109 -7.93 5.55 -1.80
C HIS A 109 -6.49 5.14 -2.12
N LEU A 110 -6.27 4.21 -3.04
CA LEU A 110 -4.92 3.83 -3.49
C LEU A 110 -4.18 5.01 -4.12
N ARG A 111 -4.83 5.77 -5.01
CA ARG A 111 -4.24 6.98 -5.60
C ARG A 111 -3.89 8.02 -4.54
N SER A 112 -4.78 8.26 -3.59
CA SER A 112 -4.51 9.17 -2.47
C SER A 112 -3.34 8.69 -1.60
N SER A 113 -3.28 7.38 -1.34
CA SER A 113 -2.23 6.75 -0.54
C SER A 113 -0.87 6.89 -1.20
N LEU A 114 -0.78 6.67 -2.51
CA LEU A 114 0.44 6.87 -3.31
C LEU A 114 1.00 8.29 -3.16
N ASN A 115 0.15 9.32 -3.23
CA ASN A 115 0.62 10.70 -3.02
C ASN A 115 1.27 10.89 -1.64
N GLY A 116 0.73 10.24 -0.61
CA GLY A 116 1.31 10.26 0.73
C GLY A 116 2.64 9.51 0.82
N VAL A 117 2.72 8.31 0.22
CA VAL A 117 3.94 7.50 0.14
C VAL A 117 5.06 8.26 -0.57
N THR A 118 4.78 8.81 -1.76
CA THR A 118 5.75 9.60 -2.52
C THR A 118 6.26 10.79 -1.72
N ARG A 119 5.37 11.51 -1.03
CA ARG A 119 5.77 12.64 -0.17
C ARG A 119 6.66 12.21 0.99
N ILE A 120 6.39 11.08 1.64
CA ILE A 120 7.20 10.58 2.76
C ILE A 120 8.59 10.17 2.27
N LEU A 121 8.67 9.47 1.14
CA LEU A 121 9.93 8.99 0.58
C LEU A 121 10.78 10.10 -0.05
N ALA A 122 10.15 11.14 -0.60
CA ALA A 122 10.84 12.29 -1.19
C ALA A 122 11.18 13.39 -0.16
N ALA A 123 10.76 13.26 1.10
CA ALA A 123 11.13 14.18 2.15
C ALA A 123 12.57 13.91 2.59
N ASN A 124 13.45 14.88 2.31
CA ASN A 124 14.85 14.89 2.76
C ASN A 124 14.94 15.08 4.27
#